data_AF-A0A1I6ZHC6-F1
#
_entry.id   AF-A0A1I6ZHC6-F1
#
_cell.length_a   1.000
_cell.length_b   1.000
_cell.length_c   1.000
_cell.angle_alpha   90.00
_cell.angle_beta   90.00
_cell.angle_gamma   90.00
#
_symmetry.space_group_name_H-M   'P 1'
#
loop_
_entity.id
_entity.type
_entity.pdbx_description
1 polymer ?
#
loop_
_entity_poly.entity_id
_entity_poly.type
_entity_poly.pdbx_seq_one_letter_code
_entity_poly.pdbx_strand_id
1 'polypeptide(L)'
;MTRLLSSAVYRRMIALELQRMRKAAEVTQQEAAAKLGCSRVRINHFESMRNLPRPADVEVLLPHYGATERVEEFRDVITMLKDVPQDSDLARLAEVPRGFDIYLGLEQGAHSIRSYEAMIVPGLLQAPEYAGVLMRGHDEELPEDEAVRRTELRLTRQRVLDREGTPLELTTLACSPP
;
A
#
# COMPACT_ATOMS: atom_id res chain seq x y z
N MET A 1 10.97 -20.46 3.63
CA MET A 1 10.67 -19.33 2.71
C MET A 1 9.84 -18.33 3.49
N THR A 2 10.46 -17.29 4.03
CA THR A 2 9.76 -16.22 4.75
C THR A 2 8.77 -15.59 3.77
N ARG A 3 7.47 -15.82 4.02
CA ARG A 3 6.39 -15.34 3.15
C ARG A 3 6.54 -13.83 3.02
N LEU A 4 6.78 -13.35 1.81
CA LEU A 4 6.79 -11.92 1.57
C LEU A 4 5.42 -11.38 1.93
N LEU A 5 5.37 -10.49 2.92
CA LEU A 5 4.28 -9.53 3.05
C LEU A 5 4.07 -8.86 1.68
N SER A 6 2.88 -8.32 1.43
CA SER A 6 2.61 -7.67 0.15
C SER A 6 3.64 -6.57 -0.16
N SER A 7 3.90 -6.30 -1.45
CA SER A 7 4.88 -5.29 -1.88
C SER A 7 4.64 -3.93 -1.20
N ALA A 8 3.38 -3.55 -1.01
CA ALA A 8 3.02 -2.30 -0.33
C ALA A 8 3.41 -2.27 1.15
N VAL A 9 3.35 -3.39 1.87
CA VAL A 9 3.79 -3.46 3.27
C VAL A 9 5.30 -3.21 3.36
N TYR A 10 6.10 -3.83 2.49
CA TYR A 10 7.55 -3.56 2.47
C TYR A 10 7.89 -2.14 2.02
N ARG A 11 7.20 -1.61 1.00
CA ARG A 11 7.35 -0.19 0.60
C ARG A 11 7.07 0.75 1.77
N ARG A 12 6.02 0.46 2.55
CA ARG A 12 5.69 1.21 3.77
C ARG A 12 6.75 1.07 4.85
N MET A 13 7.21 -0.14 5.11
CA MET A 13 8.27 -0.40 6.08
C MET A 13 9.54 0.37 5.73
N ILE A 14 9.99 0.31 4.48
CA ILE A 14 11.17 1.04 3.99
C ILE A 14 10.98 2.54 4.18
N ALA A 15 9.84 3.10 3.77
CA ALA A 15 9.55 4.52 3.89
C ALA A 15 9.58 5.01 5.36
N LEU A 16 8.93 4.26 6.25
CA LEU A 16 8.89 4.56 7.68
C LEU A 16 10.26 4.44 8.34
N GLU A 17 11.01 3.37 8.02
CA GLU A 17 12.33 3.15 8.61
C GLU A 17 13.34 4.18 8.12
N LEU A 18 13.35 4.54 6.83
CA LEU A 18 14.18 5.63 6.33
C LEU A 18 13.86 6.96 7.03
N GLN A 19 12.57 7.28 7.18
CA GLN A 19 12.16 8.48 7.90
C GLN A 19 12.58 8.44 9.37
N ARG A 20 12.41 7.29 10.03
CA ARG A 20 12.79 7.07 11.44
C ARG A 20 14.29 7.25 11.65
N MET A 21 15.11 6.58 10.84
CA MET A 21 16.57 6.66 10.91
C MET A 21 17.06 8.08 10.61
N ARG A 22 16.51 8.73 9.58
CA ARG A 22 16.85 10.13 9.28
C ARG A 22 16.56 11.06 10.46
N LYS A 23 15.36 10.95 11.06
CA LYS A 23 14.97 11.78 12.21
C LYS A 23 15.83 11.49 13.44
N ALA A 24 16.18 10.22 13.68
CA ALA A 24 17.03 9.82 14.79
C ALA A 24 18.47 10.35 14.65
N ALA A 25 18.96 10.49 13.42
CA ALA A 25 20.23 11.13 13.11
C ALA A 25 20.14 12.68 13.08
N GLU A 26 18.98 13.25 13.39
CA GLU A 26 18.69 14.70 13.33
C GLU A 26 18.94 15.33 11.94
N VAL A 27 18.95 14.51 10.88
CA VAL A 27 19.20 14.96 9.51
C VAL A 27 17.90 15.49 8.88
N THR A 28 17.93 16.65 8.26
CA THR A 28 16.80 17.19 7.51
C THR A 28 16.64 16.51 6.14
N GLN A 29 15.44 16.58 5.55
CA GLN A 29 15.25 16.09 4.17
C GLN A 29 16.16 16.83 3.17
N GLN A 30 16.53 18.09 3.45
CA GLN A 30 17.39 18.90 2.60
C GLN A 30 18.85 18.40 2.65
N GLU A 31 19.36 18.08 3.84
CA GLU A 31 20.71 17.52 4.01
C GLU A 31 20.82 16.12 3.42
N ALA A 32 19.81 15.27 3.63
CA ALA A 32 19.73 13.96 2.97
C ALA A 32 19.77 14.08 1.45
N ALA A 33 19.03 15.06 0.89
CA ALA A 33 19.00 15.33 -0.54
C ALA A 33 20.37 15.82 -1.04
N ALA A 34 21.04 16.70 -0.30
CA ALA A 34 22.39 17.16 -0.61
C ALA A 34 23.39 16.01 -0.60
N LYS A 35 23.33 15.12 0.41
CA LYS A 35 24.19 13.93 0.51
C LYS A 35 24.00 12.98 -0.66
N LEU A 36 22.77 12.80 -1.12
CA LEU A 36 22.43 11.93 -2.24
C LEU A 36 22.62 12.60 -3.63
N GLY A 37 22.84 13.92 -3.67
CA GLY A 37 22.91 14.68 -4.91
C GLY A 37 21.56 14.76 -5.65
N CYS A 38 20.44 14.91 -4.92
CA CYS A 38 19.10 14.99 -5.51
C CYS A 38 18.25 16.14 -4.94
N SER A 39 17.00 16.26 -5.40
CA SER A 39 16.06 17.24 -4.85
C SER A 39 15.45 16.76 -3.52
N ARG A 40 15.10 17.71 -2.63
CA ARG A 40 14.35 17.42 -1.39
C ARG A 40 13.03 16.67 -1.66
N VAL A 41 12.38 16.99 -2.77
CA VAL A 41 11.13 16.34 -3.20
C VAL A 41 11.33 14.83 -3.40
N ARG A 42 12.48 14.41 -3.93
CA ARG A 42 12.79 12.98 -4.12
C ARG A 42 12.94 12.25 -2.79
N ILE A 43 13.57 12.86 -1.78
CA ILE A 43 13.63 12.31 -0.42
C ILE A 43 12.22 12.19 0.17
N ASN A 44 11.40 13.23 0.02
CA ASN A 44 10.01 13.18 0.47
C ASN A 44 9.20 12.05 -0.21
N HIS A 45 9.44 11.78 -1.50
CA HIS A 45 8.80 10.67 -2.19
C HIS A 45 9.24 9.28 -1.68
N PHE A 46 10.47 9.14 -1.19
CA PHE A 46 10.90 7.91 -0.53
C PHE A 46 10.16 7.71 0.79
N GLU A 47 10.03 8.77 1.60
CA GLU A 47 9.35 8.71 2.90
C GLU A 47 7.82 8.62 2.80
N SER A 48 7.23 8.99 1.66
CA SER A 48 5.78 8.90 1.43
C SER A 48 5.36 7.69 0.59
N MET A 49 6.26 6.72 0.38
CA MET A 49 6.05 5.51 -0.45
C MET A 49 5.80 5.78 -1.94
N ARG A 50 5.86 7.03 -2.41
CA ARG A 50 5.64 7.36 -3.82
C ARG A 50 6.66 6.70 -4.72
N ASN A 51 7.93 6.77 -4.33
CA ASN A 51 9.03 6.16 -5.06
C ASN A 51 9.82 5.25 -4.11
N LEU A 52 10.22 4.08 -4.60
CA LEU A 52 11.19 3.26 -3.89
C LEU A 52 12.60 3.85 -4.14
N PRO A 53 13.47 3.97 -3.12
CA PRO A 53 14.88 4.26 -3.36
C PRO A 53 15.53 3.15 -4.17
N ARG A 54 16.57 3.49 -4.93
CA ARG A 54 17.42 2.51 -5.60
C ARG A 54 18.36 1.87 -4.57
N PRO A 55 18.88 0.65 -4.83
CA PRO A 55 19.97 0.06 -4.04
C PRO A 55 21.11 1.04 -3.73
N ALA A 56 21.63 1.73 -4.74
CA ALA A 56 22.68 2.75 -4.58
C ALA A 56 22.23 3.97 -3.75
N ASP A 57 20.93 4.29 -3.70
CA ASP A 57 20.46 5.41 -2.87
C ASP A 57 20.55 5.05 -1.38
N VAL A 58 20.23 3.80 -0.99
CA VAL A 58 20.31 3.36 0.42
C VAL A 58 21.75 3.14 0.90
N GLU A 59 22.66 2.74 0.00
CA GLU A 59 24.11 2.67 0.28
C GLU A 59 24.71 4.03 0.69
N VAL A 60 24.11 5.14 0.25
CA VAL A 60 24.54 6.49 0.61
C VAL A 60 23.79 7.03 1.82
N LEU A 61 22.46 6.84 1.86
CA LEU A 61 21.61 7.42 2.89
C LEU A 61 21.77 6.74 4.25
N LEU A 62 21.83 5.39 4.29
CA LEU A 62 21.88 4.67 5.56
C LEU A 62 23.14 4.97 6.37
N PRO A 63 24.36 4.97 5.79
CA PRO A 63 25.55 5.40 6.53
C PRO A 63 25.47 6.86 7.01
N HIS A 64 24.85 7.73 6.21
CA HIS A 64 24.64 9.13 6.61
C HIS A 64 23.68 9.25 7.81
N TYR A 65 22.75 8.32 7.96
CA TYR A 65 21.85 8.23 9.10
C TYR A 65 22.43 7.39 10.26
N GLY A 66 23.69 6.93 10.16
CA GLY A 66 24.33 6.10 11.18
C GLY A 66 23.86 4.64 11.22
N ALA A 67 23.28 4.13 10.14
CA ALA A 67 22.70 2.78 10.02
C ALA A 67 23.40 1.91 8.95
N THR A 68 24.74 1.99 8.88
CA THR A 68 25.55 1.28 7.87
C THR A 68 25.31 -0.23 7.87
N GLU A 69 25.07 -0.83 9.04
CA GLU A 69 24.80 -2.25 9.23
C GLU A 69 23.52 -2.74 8.54
N ARG A 70 22.61 -1.83 8.19
CA ARG A 70 21.32 -2.15 7.54
C ARG A 70 21.37 -2.03 6.02
N VAL A 71 22.51 -1.64 5.44
CA VAL A 71 22.65 -1.43 4.00
C VAL A 71 22.31 -2.68 3.21
N GLU A 72 22.89 -3.83 3.58
CA GLU A 72 22.66 -5.10 2.89
C GLU A 72 21.18 -5.52 2.96
N GLU A 73 20.57 -5.46 4.16
CA GLU A 73 19.16 -5.75 4.40
C GLU A 73 18.24 -4.94 3.45
N PHE A 74 18.40 -3.61 3.42
CA PHE A 74 17.58 -2.74 2.58
C PHE A 74 17.82 -2.99 1.10
N ARG A 75 19.08 -3.18 0.70
CA ARG A 75 19.45 -3.43 -0.69
C ARG A 75 18.76 -4.68 -1.22
N ASP A 76 18.77 -5.75 -0.43
CA ASP A 76 18.21 -7.04 -0.81
C ASP A 76 16.67 -6.96 -0.86
N VAL A 77 16.02 -6.32 0.12
CA VAL A 77 14.57 -6.10 0.11
C VAL A 77 14.14 -5.25 -1.09
N ILE A 78 14.84 -4.15 -1.36
CA ILE A 78 14.56 -3.27 -2.52
C ILE A 78 14.72 -4.03 -3.85
N THR A 79 15.76 -4.85 -3.96
CA THR A 79 16.01 -5.63 -5.17
C THR A 79 14.89 -6.64 -5.40
N MET A 80 14.54 -7.40 -4.37
CA MET A 80 13.43 -8.34 -4.43
C MET A 80 12.09 -7.67 -4.79
N LEU A 81 11.82 -6.46 -4.28
CA LEU A 81 10.61 -5.71 -4.62
C LEU A 81 10.52 -5.25 -6.08
N LYS A 82 11.63 -5.20 -6.82
CA LYS A 82 11.62 -4.91 -8.26
C LYS A 82 11.10 -6.09 -9.07
N ASP A 83 11.34 -7.30 -8.59
CA ASP A 83 10.99 -8.54 -9.27
C ASP A 83 9.58 -9.04 -8.90
N VAL A 84 8.96 -8.46 -7.86
CA VAL A 84 7.55 -8.74 -7.51
C VAL A 84 6.64 -8.13 -8.57
N PRO A 85 5.88 -8.95 -9.34
CA PRO A 85 4.86 -8.43 -10.23
C PRO A 85 3.88 -7.60 -9.42
N GLN A 86 3.58 -6.38 -9.89
CA GLN A 86 2.41 -5.66 -9.40
C GLN A 86 1.21 -6.57 -9.65
N ASP A 87 0.52 -7.00 -8.59
CA ASP A 87 -0.52 -8.02 -8.67
C ASP A 87 -1.50 -7.68 -9.81
N SER A 88 -1.47 -8.49 -10.86
CA SER A 88 -1.92 -8.08 -12.18
C SER A 88 -3.41 -7.83 -12.23
N ASP A 89 -4.18 -8.51 -11.39
CA ASP A 89 -5.64 -8.45 -11.43
C ASP A 89 -6.17 -7.17 -10.80
N LEU A 90 -5.66 -6.78 -9.62
CA LEU A 90 -5.99 -5.48 -9.04
C LEU A 90 -5.42 -4.35 -9.89
N ALA A 91 -4.18 -4.45 -10.38
CA ALA A 91 -3.58 -3.42 -11.22
C ALA A 91 -4.33 -3.21 -12.55
N ARG A 92 -4.89 -4.27 -13.15
CA ARG A 92 -5.75 -4.18 -14.35
C ARG A 92 -7.08 -3.52 -14.05
N LEU A 93 -7.67 -3.80 -12.89
CA LEU A 93 -8.95 -3.24 -12.47
C LEU A 93 -8.83 -1.83 -11.86
N ALA A 94 -7.60 -1.38 -11.56
CA ALA A 94 -7.32 -0.20 -10.76
C ALA A 94 -7.19 1.11 -11.55
N GLU A 95 -8.21 1.51 -12.31
CA GLU A 95 -8.46 2.96 -12.49
C GLU A 95 -8.97 3.54 -11.17
N VAL A 96 -8.08 3.53 -10.18
CA VAL A 96 -8.39 3.92 -8.81
C VAL A 96 -7.85 5.32 -8.55
N PRO A 97 -8.47 6.07 -7.63
CA PRO A 97 -7.92 7.33 -7.16
C PRO A 97 -6.45 7.17 -6.75
N ARG A 98 -5.64 8.19 -7.03
CA ARG A 98 -4.21 8.19 -6.68
C ARG A 98 -4.00 7.83 -5.20
N GLY A 99 -3.17 6.83 -4.93
CA GLY A 99 -2.83 6.35 -3.58
C GLY A 99 -3.71 5.21 -3.07
N PHE A 100 -4.80 4.86 -3.77
CA PHE A 100 -5.64 3.71 -3.41
C PHE A 100 -4.96 2.37 -3.74
N ASP A 101 -4.04 2.35 -4.70
CA ASP A 101 -3.15 1.24 -5.01
C ASP A 101 -2.30 0.80 -3.81
N ILE A 102 -1.79 1.77 -3.04
CA ILE A 102 -1.05 1.51 -1.79
C ILE A 102 -1.97 0.88 -0.75
N TYR A 103 -3.19 1.41 -0.60
CA TYR A 103 -4.19 0.85 0.30
C TYR A 103 -4.50 -0.62 -0.04
N LEU A 104 -4.75 -0.92 -1.32
CA LEU A 104 -5.03 -2.27 -1.78
C LEU A 104 -3.89 -3.24 -1.47
N GLY A 105 -2.65 -2.82 -1.73
CA GLY A 105 -1.50 -3.63 -1.36
C GLY A 105 -1.41 -3.86 0.15
N LEU A 106 -1.66 -2.84 0.98
CA LEU A 106 -1.66 -3.01 2.44
C LEU A 106 -2.79 -3.93 2.91
N GLU A 107 -3.98 -3.82 2.34
CA GLU A 107 -5.13 -4.71 2.58
C GLU A 107 -4.75 -6.17 2.27
N GLN A 108 -4.09 -6.42 1.13
CA GLN A 108 -3.60 -7.75 0.75
C GLN A 108 -2.55 -8.32 1.70
N GLY A 109 -1.73 -7.47 2.32
CA GLY A 109 -0.68 -7.87 3.25
C GLY A 109 -1.09 -7.88 4.72
N ALA A 110 -2.29 -7.39 5.05
CA ALA A 110 -2.74 -7.22 6.43
C ALA A 110 -3.00 -8.57 7.09
N HIS A 111 -2.60 -8.71 8.36
CA HIS A 111 -3.01 -9.86 9.18
C HIS A 111 -4.41 -9.65 9.77
N SER A 112 -4.70 -8.41 10.21
CA SER A 112 -6.00 -8.02 10.75
C SER A 112 -6.43 -6.66 10.22
N ILE A 113 -7.73 -6.46 9.99
CA ILE A 113 -8.34 -5.16 9.68
C ILE A 113 -9.45 -4.89 10.70
N ARG A 114 -9.49 -3.65 11.20
CA ARG A 114 -10.59 -3.13 12.00
C ARG A 114 -11.26 -2.00 11.23
N SER A 115 -12.55 -2.13 10.94
CA SER A 115 -13.31 -1.14 10.19
C SER A 115 -14.56 -0.70 10.93
N TYR A 116 -15.00 0.51 10.62
CA TYR A 116 -16.26 1.08 11.06
C TYR A 116 -16.91 1.74 9.86
N GLU A 117 -18.14 1.33 9.56
CA GLU A 117 -18.94 1.91 8.49
C GLU A 117 -20.31 2.25 9.06
N ALA A 118 -20.66 3.54 9.06
CA ALA A 118 -21.87 4.02 9.72
C ALA A 118 -23.14 3.76 8.90
N MET A 119 -23.03 3.83 7.57
CA MET A 119 -24.19 3.89 6.67
C MET A 119 -24.26 2.74 5.66
N ILE A 120 -23.18 1.97 5.51
CA ILE A 120 -23.07 0.93 4.51
C ILE A 120 -22.49 -0.35 5.10
N VAL A 121 -22.80 -1.47 4.47
CA VAL A 121 -22.13 -2.74 4.79
C VAL A 121 -20.64 -2.60 4.46
N PRO A 122 -19.72 -3.03 5.35
CA PRO A 122 -18.28 -3.00 5.10
C PRO A 122 -17.89 -3.62 3.77
N GLY A 123 -17.03 -2.94 3.02
CA GLY A 123 -16.72 -3.30 1.62
C GLY A 123 -16.29 -4.75 1.39
N LEU A 124 -15.55 -5.33 2.33
CA LEU A 124 -15.10 -6.72 2.27
C LEU A 124 -16.21 -7.75 2.55
N LEU A 125 -17.38 -7.30 3.03
CA LEU A 125 -18.54 -8.14 3.38
C LEU A 125 -19.76 -7.87 2.49
N GLN A 126 -19.60 -7.12 1.40
CA GLN A 126 -20.70 -6.76 0.50
C GLN A 126 -21.04 -7.90 -0.45
N ALA A 127 -22.32 -8.21 -0.63
CA ALA A 127 -22.75 -9.10 -1.72
C ALA A 127 -22.56 -8.41 -3.09
N PRO A 128 -22.38 -9.17 -4.19
CA PRO A 128 -22.22 -8.63 -5.54
C PRO A 128 -23.28 -7.58 -5.94
N GLU A 129 -24.55 -7.84 -5.62
CA GLU A 129 -25.67 -6.98 -5.95
C GLU A 129 -25.57 -5.64 -5.20
N TYR A 130 -25.23 -5.69 -3.91
CA TYR A 130 -25.07 -4.51 -3.06
C TYR A 130 -23.86 -3.68 -3.49
N ALA A 131 -22.73 -4.34 -3.78
CA ALA A 131 -21.55 -3.69 -4.31
C ALA A 131 -21.85 -2.98 -5.64
N GLY A 132 -22.59 -3.63 -6.55
CA GLY A 132 -22.97 -3.05 -7.84
C GLY A 132 -23.81 -1.77 -7.71
N VAL A 133 -24.79 -1.76 -6.80
CA VAL A 133 -25.58 -0.55 -6.51
C VAL A 133 -24.68 0.57 -5.98
N LEU A 134 -23.78 0.28 -5.04
CA LEU A 134 -22.87 1.30 -4.50
C LEU A 134 -21.83 1.81 -5.50
N MET A 135 -21.33 0.96 -6.41
CA MET A 135 -20.31 1.37 -7.37
C MET A 135 -20.87 2.23 -8.51
N ARG A 136 -22.16 2.06 -8.85
CA ARG A 136 -22.92 3.02 -9.67
C ARG A 136 -23.18 4.32 -8.91
N GLY A 137 -23.51 4.21 -7.62
CA GLY A 137 -23.80 5.37 -6.79
C GLY A 137 -25.05 6.12 -7.27
N HIS A 138 -24.98 7.46 -7.26
CA HIS A 138 -26.04 8.34 -7.79
C HIS A 138 -25.72 8.87 -9.20
N ASP A 139 -24.68 8.36 -9.84
CA ASP A 139 -24.22 8.84 -11.14
C ASP A 139 -24.89 8.02 -12.25
N GLU A 140 -26.02 8.53 -12.75
CA GLU A 140 -26.76 7.91 -13.85
C GLU A 140 -26.01 7.98 -15.19
N GLU A 141 -24.98 8.83 -15.30
CA GLU A 141 -24.16 8.98 -16.50
C GLU A 141 -22.90 8.09 -16.49
N LEU A 142 -22.66 7.36 -15.39
CA LEU A 142 -21.52 6.45 -15.30
C LEU A 142 -21.66 5.31 -16.33
N PRO A 143 -20.67 5.10 -17.22
CA PRO A 143 -20.69 4.00 -18.16
C PRO A 143 -20.81 2.64 -17.45
N GLU A 144 -21.65 1.74 -17.97
CA GLU A 144 -21.94 0.45 -17.33
C GLU A 144 -20.69 -0.44 -17.23
N ASP A 145 -19.79 -0.38 -18.22
CA ASP A 145 -18.51 -1.08 -18.19
C ASP A 145 -17.60 -0.61 -17.03
N GLU A 146 -17.60 0.68 -16.74
CA GLU A 146 -16.90 1.24 -15.59
C GLU A 146 -17.54 0.82 -14.26
N ALA A 147 -18.88 0.79 -14.18
CA ALA A 147 -19.60 0.30 -12.99
C ALA A 147 -19.32 -1.18 -12.71
N VAL A 148 -19.31 -2.01 -13.76
CA VAL A 148 -18.95 -3.43 -13.69
C VAL A 148 -17.51 -3.59 -13.20
N ARG A 149 -16.56 -2.86 -13.80
CA ARG A 149 -15.14 -2.92 -13.40
C ARG A 149 -14.92 -2.54 -11.94
N ARG A 150 -15.58 -1.49 -11.45
CA ARG A 150 -15.51 -1.09 -10.03
C ARG A 150 -16.07 -2.16 -9.11
N THR A 151 -17.15 -2.83 -9.54
CA THR A 151 -17.77 -3.92 -8.79
C THR A 151 -16.86 -5.15 -8.75
N GLU A 152 -16.24 -5.51 -9.88
CA GLU A 152 -15.24 -6.58 -9.94
C GLU A 152 -14.04 -6.28 -9.05
N LEU A 153 -13.56 -5.04 -9.03
CA LEU A 153 -12.50 -4.61 -8.10
C LEU A 153 -12.94 -4.79 -6.64
N ARG A 154 -14.16 -4.36 -6.29
CA ARG A 154 -14.73 -4.52 -4.95
C ARG A 154 -14.77 -5.98 -4.50
N LEU A 155 -15.23 -6.87 -5.38
CA LEU A 155 -15.38 -8.30 -5.08
C LEU A 155 -14.04 -9.03 -5.07
N THR A 156 -13.11 -8.67 -5.96
CA THR A 156 -11.75 -9.24 -6.00
C THR A 156 -11.01 -9.01 -4.68
N ARG A 157 -11.24 -7.86 -4.04
CA ARG A 157 -10.67 -7.55 -2.71
C ARG A 157 -11.11 -8.52 -1.62
N GLN A 158 -12.29 -9.13 -1.71
CA GLN A 158 -12.80 -10.05 -0.69
C GLN A 158 -11.99 -11.34 -0.59
N ARG A 159 -11.23 -11.70 -1.63
CA ARG A 159 -10.36 -12.90 -1.65
C ARG A 159 -9.34 -12.95 -0.50
N VAL A 160 -9.01 -11.81 0.12
CA VAL A 160 -8.12 -11.76 1.29
C VAL A 160 -8.72 -12.44 2.52
N LEU A 161 -10.05 -12.55 2.61
CA LEU A 161 -10.76 -13.25 3.69
C LEU A 161 -10.50 -14.76 3.63
N ASP A 162 -10.41 -15.32 2.43
CA ASP A 162 -10.30 -16.77 2.19
C ASP A 162 -8.88 -17.22 1.81
N ARG A 163 -7.88 -16.33 1.88
CA ARG A 163 -6.51 -16.65 1.45
C ARG A 163 -5.88 -17.76 2.31
N GLU A 164 -5.21 -18.71 1.66
CA GLU A 164 -4.63 -19.87 2.33
C GLU A 164 -3.54 -19.53 3.35
N GLY A 165 -3.52 -20.29 4.45
CA GLY A 165 -2.49 -20.28 5.50
C GLY A 165 -2.57 -19.12 6.50
N THR A 166 -3.05 -17.94 6.09
CA THR A 166 -3.19 -16.79 6.98
C THR A 166 -4.41 -15.94 6.59
N PRO A 167 -5.65 -16.44 6.68
CA PRO A 167 -6.85 -15.65 6.34
C PRO A 167 -6.87 -14.31 7.08
N LEU A 168 -7.47 -13.28 6.48
CA LEU A 168 -7.57 -11.97 7.10
C LEU A 168 -8.51 -12.02 8.32
N GLU A 169 -8.05 -11.55 9.48
CA GLU A 169 -8.93 -11.30 10.62
C GLU A 169 -9.65 -9.96 10.46
N LEU A 170 -10.93 -9.99 10.08
CA LEU A 170 -11.75 -8.80 9.95
C LEU A 170 -12.62 -8.59 11.19
N THR A 171 -12.42 -7.48 11.90
CA THR A 171 -13.37 -6.98 12.91
C THR A 171 -14.08 -5.76 12.34
N THR A 172 -15.41 -5.76 12.37
CA THR A 172 -16.18 -4.61 11.93
C THR A 172 -17.23 -4.20 12.94
N LEU A 173 -17.40 -2.89 13.07
CA LEU A 173 -18.49 -2.29 13.82
C LEU A 173 -19.49 -1.74 12.79
N ALA A 174 -20.63 -2.42 12.66
CA ALA A 174 -21.74 -1.96 11.84
C ALA A 174 -22.77 -1.26 12.72
N CYS A 175 -23.09 -0.01 12.38
CA CYS A 175 -24.27 0.63 12.95
C CYS A 175 -25.51 0.06 12.24
N SER A 176 -26.44 -0.50 13.01
CA SER A 176 -27.78 -0.70 12.49
C SER A 176 -28.42 0.68 12.39
N PRO A 177 -28.89 1.11 11.20
CA PRO A 177 -29.76 2.27 11.14
C PRO A 177 -31.00 2.00 12.02
N PRO A 178 -31.52 3.03 12.71
CA PRO A 178 -32.72 2.93 13.53
C PRO A 178 -33.97 2.63 12.71
#